data_AF-A0A1I4HAV8-F1
#
_entry.id   AF-A0A1I4HAV8-F1
#
_cell.length_a   1.000
_cell.length_b   1.000
_cell.length_c   1.000
_cell.angle_alpha   90.00
_cell.angle_beta   90.00
_cell.angle_gamma   90.00
#
_symmetry.space_group_name_H-M   'P 1'
#
loop_
_entity.id
_entity.type
_entity.pdbx_description
1 polymer ?
#
loop_
_entity_poly.entity_id
_entity_poly.type
_entity_poly.pdbx_seq_one_letter_code
_entity_poly.pdbx_strand_id
1 'polypeptide(L)'
;MNVRLKQILEDKKMSFSDLRVLLEDKGIKVNNSQLSLYSNGKRNPKNKKIWLEIAEVLNVELQEIITDINYYLAIISEASENHAEKNCKTENEKINDLLYQELLSLIDINRASEMEKVQRYCSLAATFERLGEDIEKEGAVIYVPSGDSMIKKTNPAISEQVRVNAALIKLDEFFDKKRELKPKNQVEKDWSKFTK
;
A
#
# COMPACT_ATOMS: atom_id res chain seq x y z
N MET A 1 22.10 -20.69 11.91
CA MET A 1 21.36 -19.46 11.57
C MET A 1 21.81 -18.38 12.52
N ASN A 2 22.25 -17.24 12.00
CA ASN A 2 22.71 -16.11 12.83
C ASN A 2 21.54 -15.18 13.14
N VAL A 3 21.22 -15.07 14.43
CA VAL A 3 20.12 -14.25 14.97
C VAL A 3 20.68 -13.34 16.06
N ARG A 4 20.27 -12.07 16.06
CA ARG A 4 20.70 -11.07 17.04
C ARG A 4 19.63 -10.66 18.05
N LEU A 5 18.50 -11.38 18.09
CA LEU A 5 17.38 -11.10 18.99
C LEU A 5 17.81 -10.91 20.45
N LYS A 6 18.71 -11.75 20.97
CA LYS A 6 19.16 -11.63 22.36
C LYS A 6 19.89 -10.31 22.62
N GLN A 7 20.76 -9.91 21.70
CA GLN A 7 21.50 -8.66 21.79
C GLN A 7 20.57 -7.45 21.72
N ILE A 8 19.58 -7.48 20.81
CA ILE A 8 18.57 -6.42 20.67
C ILE A 8 17.73 -6.27 21.96
N LEU A 9 17.40 -7.39 22.62
CA LEU A 9 16.69 -7.35 23.90
C LEU A 9 17.55 -6.77 25.02
N GLU A 10 18.83 -7.14 25.08
CA GLU A 10 19.79 -6.57 26.04
C GLU A 10 19.96 -5.05 25.83
N ASP A 11 20.11 -4.60 24.58
CA ASP A 11 20.23 -3.19 24.22
C ASP A 11 18.98 -2.38 24.62
N LYS A 12 17.80 -2.98 24.48
CA LYS A 12 16.51 -2.37 24.89
C LYS A 12 16.18 -2.56 26.37
N LYS A 13 17.05 -3.22 27.15
CA LYS A 13 16.82 -3.58 28.57
C LYS A 13 15.53 -4.37 28.79
N MET A 14 15.20 -5.28 27.87
CA MET A 14 14.01 -6.11 27.89
C MET A 14 14.35 -7.58 28.16
N SER A 15 13.48 -8.27 28.87
CA SER A 15 13.54 -9.71 29.06
C SER A 15 12.70 -10.47 28.02
N PHE A 16 12.88 -11.78 27.92
CA PHE A 16 11.99 -12.62 27.11
C PHE A 16 10.55 -12.61 27.63
N SER A 17 10.34 -12.38 28.93
CA SER A 17 9.00 -12.22 29.50
C SER A 17 8.32 -10.97 28.96
N ASP A 18 9.05 -9.86 28.84
CA ASP A 18 8.51 -8.60 28.31
C ASP A 18 8.17 -8.74 26.83
N LEU A 19 9.06 -9.34 26.04
CA LEU A 19 8.79 -9.64 24.63
C LEU A 19 7.57 -10.55 24.47
N ARG A 20 7.42 -11.55 25.35
CA ARG A 20 6.26 -12.44 25.32
C ARG A 20 4.95 -11.67 25.55
N VAL A 21 4.90 -10.76 26.51
CA VAL A 21 3.70 -9.94 26.79
C VAL A 21 3.33 -9.12 25.55
N LEU A 22 4.31 -8.47 24.90
CA LEU A 22 4.07 -7.70 23.68
C LEU A 22 3.55 -8.55 22.52
N LEU A 23 4.03 -9.79 22.39
CA LEU A 23 3.55 -10.72 21.37
C LEU A 23 2.14 -11.23 21.69
N GLU A 24 1.81 -11.44 22.97
CA GLU A 24 0.48 -11.85 23.40
C GLU A 24 -0.57 -10.76 23.10
N ASP A 25 -0.22 -9.47 23.24
CA ASP A 25 -1.08 -8.34 22.84
C ASP A 25 -1.39 -8.33 21.34
N LYS A 26 -0.46 -8.82 20.50
CA LYS A 26 -0.65 -9.04 19.06
C LYS A 26 -1.39 -10.34 18.73
N GLY A 27 -1.83 -11.09 19.73
CA GLY A 27 -2.52 -12.38 19.57
C GLY A 27 -1.58 -13.57 19.30
N ILE A 28 -0.27 -13.42 19.52
CA ILE A 28 0.74 -14.44 19.23
C ILE A 28 1.12 -15.18 20.52
N LYS A 29 0.85 -16.48 20.56
CA LYS A 29 1.16 -17.32 21.72
C LYS A 29 2.52 -17.98 21.56
N VAL A 30 3.53 -17.46 22.26
CA VAL A 30 4.89 -18.03 22.30
C VAL A 30 5.40 -18.04 23.74
N ASN A 31 6.10 -19.10 24.15
CA ASN A 31 6.67 -19.21 25.50
C ASN A 31 8.15 -18.75 25.58
N ASN A 32 8.63 -18.45 26.78
CA ASN A 32 9.99 -17.97 27.00
C ASN A 32 11.07 -18.97 26.53
N SER A 33 10.80 -20.27 26.67
CA SER A 33 11.71 -21.32 26.20
C SER A 33 11.86 -21.31 24.67
N GLN A 34 10.78 -21.06 23.94
CA GLN A 34 10.78 -20.90 22.48
C GLN A 34 11.54 -19.64 22.09
N LEU A 35 11.26 -18.49 22.71
CA LEU A 35 11.98 -17.24 22.44
C LEU A 35 13.50 -17.39 22.68
N SER A 36 13.88 -18.07 23.76
CA SER A 36 15.28 -18.41 24.02
C SER A 36 15.87 -19.27 22.91
N LEU A 37 15.19 -20.33 22.47
CA LEU A 37 15.66 -21.18 21.36
C LEU A 37 15.77 -20.42 20.03
N TYR A 38 14.83 -19.51 19.76
CA TYR A 38 14.84 -18.65 18.58
C TYR A 38 16.01 -17.68 18.60
N SER A 39 16.24 -17.02 19.74
CA SER A 39 17.32 -16.06 19.92
C SER A 39 18.71 -16.66 19.73
N ASN A 40 18.87 -17.95 20.08
CA ASN A 40 20.13 -18.68 19.92
C ASN A 40 20.27 -19.33 18.53
N GLY A 41 19.30 -19.15 17.62
CA GLY A 41 19.29 -19.78 16.30
C GLY A 41 19.21 -21.31 16.33
N LYS A 42 18.89 -21.91 17.48
CA LYS A 42 18.77 -23.37 17.68
C LYS A 42 17.48 -23.92 17.09
N ARG A 43 16.45 -23.08 17.02
CA ARG A 43 15.14 -23.42 16.48
C ARG A 43 14.57 -22.22 15.76
N ASN A 44 13.80 -22.49 14.71
CA ASN A 44 13.04 -21.48 14.01
C ASN A 44 11.55 -21.62 14.35
N PRO A 45 10.81 -20.49 14.45
CA PRO A 45 9.36 -20.52 14.52
C PRO A 45 8.80 -21.28 13.31
N LYS A 46 7.78 -22.13 13.56
CA LYS A 46 7.08 -22.82 12.46
C LYS A 46 6.38 -21.84 11.52
N ASN A 47 5.75 -20.82 12.10
CA ASN A 47 5.19 -19.71 11.37
C ASN A 47 6.24 -18.60 11.29
N LYS A 48 6.76 -18.34 10.09
CA LYS A 48 7.80 -17.33 9.86
C LYS A 48 7.33 -15.90 10.19
N LYS A 49 6.02 -15.63 10.16
CA LYS A 49 5.43 -14.34 10.54
C LYS A 49 5.79 -13.91 11.97
N ILE A 50 6.08 -14.86 12.86
CA ILE A 50 6.52 -14.57 14.23
C ILE A 50 7.76 -13.64 14.22
N TRP A 51 8.65 -13.78 13.24
CA TRP A 51 9.80 -12.88 13.14
C TRP A 51 9.45 -11.45 12.75
N LEU A 52 8.46 -11.25 11.88
CA LEU A 52 7.97 -9.93 11.51
C LEU A 52 7.34 -9.23 12.70
N GLU A 53 6.57 -9.98 13.48
CA GLU A 53 5.86 -9.46 14.64
C GLU A 53 6.84 -9.13 15.77
N ILE A 54 7.88 -9.94 15.95
CA ILE A 54 9.00 -9.61 16.86
C ILE A 54 9.70 -8.31 16.41
N ALA A 55 9.95 -8.13 15.11
CA ALA A 55 10.56 -6.92 14.58
C ALA A 55 9.66 -5.69 14.82
N GLU A 56 8.36 -5.83 14.59
CA GLU A 56 7.36 -4.77 14.79
C GLU A 56 7.26 -4.36 16.26
N VAL A 57 7.08 -5.30 17.19
CA VAL A 57 6.93 -4.96 18.62
C VAL A 57 8.21 -4.39 19.23
N LEU A 58 9.37 -4.78 18.69
CA LEU A 58 10.66 -4.22 19.10
C LEU A 58 10.98 -2.92 18.36
N ASN A 59 10.21 -2.53 17.34
CA ASN A 59 10.46 -1.39 16.47
C ASN A 59 11.89 -1.38 15.92
N VAL A 60 12.27 -2.47 15.26
CA VAL A 60 13.57 -2.69 14.59
C VAL A 60 13.36 -3.33 13.22
N GLU A 61 14.32 -3.22 12.31
CA GLU A 61 14.21 -3.91 11.03
C GLU A 61 14.40 -5.42 11.19
N LEU A 62 13.69 -6.22 10.38
CA LEU A 62 13.81 -7.67 10.41
C LEU A 62 15.26 -8.13 10.17
N GLN A 63 16.00 -7.42 9.32
CA GLN A 63 17.40 -7.73 9.00
C GLN A 63 18.36 -7.45 10.16
N GLU A 64 17.98 -6.58 11.10
CA GLU A 64 18.75 -6.40 12.35
C GLU A 64 18.67 -7.64 13.22
N ILE A 65 17.51 -8.32 13.23
CA ILE A 65 17.30 -9.56 13.98
C ILE A 65 17.88 -10.76 13.22
N ILE A 66 17.61 -10.87 11.92
CA ILE A 66 17.96 -12.02 11.08
C ILE A 66 19.02 -11.58 10.07
N THR A 67 20.26 -11.90 10.41
CA THR A 67 21.42 -11.59 9.55
C THR A 67 21.64 -12.63 8.44
N ASP A 68 20.95 -13.78 8.51
CA ASP A 68 21.01 -14.81 7.48
C ASP A 68 20.15 -14.41 6.28
N ILE A 69 20.80 -14.01 5.18
CA ILE A 69 20.16 -13.47 3.98
C ILE A 69 19.18 -14.47 3.36
N ASN A 70 19.54 -15.75 3.27
CA ASN A 70 18.70 -16.76 2.65
C ASN A 70 17.41 -16.96 3.45
N TYR A 71 17.52 -16.97 4.77
CA TYR A 71 16.36 -17.10 5.64
C TYR A 71 15.50 -15.84 5.67
N TYR A 72 16.12 -14.65 5.66
CA TYR A 72 15.41 -13.37 5.49
C TYR A 72 14.55 -13.37 4.22
N LEU A 73 15.14 -13.71 3.07
CA LEU A 73 14.42 -13.79 1.80
C LEU A 73 13.26 -14.81 1.85
N ALA A 74 13.47 -15.95 2.52
CA ALA A 74 12.44 -16.97 2.69
C ALA A 74 11.28 -16.53 3.60
N ILE A 75 11.50 -15.57 4.51
CA ILE A 75 10.45 -14.96 5.34
C ILE A 75 9.69 -13.93 4.51
N ILE A 76 10.39 -13.06 3.77
CA ILE A 76 9.77 -12.02 2.93
C ILE A 76 8.93 -12.65 1.80
N SER A 77 9.41 -13.71 1.15
CA SER A 77 8.63 -14.45 0.14
C SER A 77 7.35 -15.02 0.74
N GLU A 78 7.45 -15.72 1.87
CA GLU A 78 6.28 -16.30 2.55
C GLU A 78 5.33 -15.22 3.09
N ALA A 79 5.85 -14.07 3.53
CA ALA A 79 5.04 -12.93 3.90
C ALA A 79 4.31 -12.36 2.67
N SER A 80 4.98 -12.23 1.53
CA SER A 80 4.38 -11.75 0.28
C SER A 80 3.29 -12.68 -0.26
N GLU A 81 3.48 -13.99 -0.14
CA GLU A 81 2.51 -15.02 -0.54
C GLU A 81 1.28 -15.02 0.38
N ASN A 82 1.47 -14.80 1.69
CA ASN A 82 0.36 -14.66 2.65
C ASN A 82 -0.29 -13.26 2.66
N HIS A 83 0.39 -12.23 2.12
CA HIS A 83 -0.15 -10.87 1.98
C HIS A 83 -1.17 -10.73 0.85
N ALA A 84 -1.33 -11.74 -0.03
CA ALA A 84 -2.43 -11.79 -1.00
C ALA A 84 -3.82 -11.82 -0.31
N GLU A 85 -3.91 -12.23 0.96
CA GLU A 85 -5.19 -12.32 1.69
C GLU A 85 -5.35 -11.35 2.87
N LYS A 86 -4.37 -10.47 3.17
CA LYS A 86 -4.54 -9.48 4.26
C LYS A 86 -3.81 -8.16 4.05
N ASN A 87 -3.78 -7.67 2.81
CA ASN A 87 -3.74 -6.23 2.60
C ASN A 87 -5.19 -5.75 2.43
N CYS A 88 -5.76 -5.12 3.46
CA CYS A 88 -6.82 -4.16 3.18
C CYS A 88 -6.11 -2.97 2.52
N LYS A 89 -5.76 -3.13 1.24
CA LYS A 89 -5.63 -1.98 0.35
C LYS A 89 -6.91 -1.19 0.56
N THR A 90 -6.77 0.06 0.99
CA THR A 90 -7.89 1.00 1.07
C THR A 90 -8.67 0.89 -0.25
N GLU A 91 -10.00 1.03 -0.24
CA GLU A 91 -10.79 0.91 -1.47
C GLU A 91 -10.19 1.76 -2.61
N ASN A 92 -9.67 2.94 -2.26
CA ASN A 92 -8.92 3.85 -3.14
C ASN A 92 -7.64 3.25 -3.75
N GLU A 93 -6.86 2.45 -3.02
CA GLU A 93 -5.67 1.76 -3.56
C GLU A 93 -6.05 0.60 -4.48
N LYS A 94 -7.19 -0.05 -4.23
CA LYS A 94 -7.74 -1.06 -5.15
C LYS A 94 -8.23 -0.41 -6.44
N ILE A 95 -8.95 0.71 -6.33
CA ILE A 95 -9.43 1.49 -7.47
C ILE A 95 -8.25 2.02 -8.30
N ASN A 96 -7.22 2.57 -7.65
CA ASN A 96 -6.03 3.05 -8.35
C ASN A 96 -5.29 1.93 -9.10
N ASP A 97 -5.16 0.74 -8.50
CA ASP A 97 -4.55 -0.41 -9.18
C ASP A 97 -5.40 -0.92 -10.36
N LEU A 98 -6.72 -0.97 -10.21
CA LEU A 98 -7.62 -1.36 -11.29
C LEU A 98 -7.55 -0.37 -12.47
N LEU A 99 -7.59 0.94 -12.17
CA LEU A 99 -7.43 2.01 -13.14
C LEU A 99 -6.08 1.92 -13.86
N TYR A 100 -4.99 1.68 -13.12
CA TYR A 100 -3.66 1.52 -13.71
C TYR A 100 -3.61 0.36 -14.71
N GLN A 101 -4.17 -0.80 -14.34
CA GLN A 101 -4.22 -1.97 -15.23
C GLN A 101 -5.09 -1.72 -16.46
N GLU A 102 -6.23 -1.04 -16.29
CA GLU A 102 -7.10 -0.66 -17.40
C GLU A 102 -6.35 0.22 -18.41
N LEU A 103 -5.71 1.29 -17.95
CA LEU A 103 -4.98 2.24 -18.79
C LEU A 103 -3.76 1.59 -19.46
N LEU A 104 -3.02 0.73 -18.75
CA LEU A 104 -1.93 -0.06 -19.35
C LEU A 104 -2.42 -0.93 -20.51
N SER A 105 -3.63 -1.50 -20.40
CA SER A 105 -4.19 -2.34 -21.46
C SER A 105 -4.53 -1.57 -22.75
N LEU A 106 -4.56 -0.23 -22.70
CA LEU A 106 -4.90 0.64 -23.84
C LEU A 106 -3.65 1.13 -24.59
N ILE A 107 -2.47 1.03 -23.98
CA ILE A 107 -1.24 1.62 -24.49
C ILE A 107 -0.22 0.57 -24.92
N ASP A 108 0.76 1.01 -25.71
CA ASP A 108 1.97 0.26 -25.97
C ASP A 108 2.98 0.48 -24.82
N ILE A 109 3.16 -0.57 -24.03
CA ILE A 109 4.03 -0.59 -22.85
C ILE A 109 5.49 -0.32 -23.20
N ASN A 110 5.92 -0.66 -24.43
CA ASN A 110 7.29 -0.45 -24.88
C ASN A 110 7.58 1.02 -25.20
N ARG A 111 6.53 1.85 -25.33
CA ARG A 111 6.66 3.27 -25.63
C ARG A 111 6.68 4.08 -24.34
N ALA A 112 7.88 4.53 -23.96
CA ALA A 112 8.10 5.32 -22.74
C ALA A 112 7.15 6.51 -22.59
N SER A 113 6.80 7.18 -23.70
CA SER A 113 5.90 8.34 -23.67
C SER A 113 4.43 8.00 -23.38
N GLU A 114 3.97 6.76 -23.62
CA GLU A 114 2.62 6.35 -23.21
C GLU A 114 2.64 5.85 -21.77
N MET A 115 3.68 5.13 -21.38
CA MET A 115 3.86 4.65 -20.01
C MET A 115 3.89 5.83 -19.01
N GLU A 116 4.61 6.89 -19.34
CA GLU A 116 4.63 8.12 -18.54
C GLU A 116 3.23 8.77 -18.42
N LYS A 117 2.41 8.74 -19.48
CA LYS A 117 1.05 9.28 -19.43
C LYS A 117 0.17 8.50 -18.47
N VAL A 118 0.29 7.16 -18.44
CA VAL A 118 -0.46 6.32 -17.50
C VAL A 118 -0.06 6.65 -16.06
N GLN A 119 1.25 6.70 -15.78
CA GLN A 119 1.75 7.04 -14.45
C GLN A 119 1.31 8.45 -14.01
N ARG A 120 1.38 9.42 -14.92
CA ARG A 120 0.94 10.80 -14.67
C ARG A 120 -0.56 10.87 -14.40
N TYR A 121 -1.37 10.13 -15.16
CA TYR A 121 -2.82 10.08 -14.95
C TYR A 121 -3.17 9.57 -13.56
N CYS A 122 -2.63 8.41 -13.18
CA CYS A 122 -2.86 7.84 -11.84
C CYS A 122 -2.38 8.78 -10.72
N SER A 123 -1.24 9.44 -10.90
CA SER A 123 -0.72 10.41 -9.92
C SER A 123 -1.64 11.62 -9.76
N LEU A 124 -2.21 12.13 -10.87
CA LEU A 124 -3.17 13.23 -10.85
C LEU A 124 -4.50 12.80 -10.20
N ALA A 125 -4.98 11.60 -10.49
CA ALA A 125 -6.20 11.05 -9.88
C ALA A 125 -6.05 10.93 -8.35
N ALA A 126 -4.93 10.37 -7.87
CA ALA A 126 -4.64 10.28 -6.44
C ALA A 126 -4.52 11.67 -5.78
N THR A 127 -3.96 12.65 -6.49
CA THR A 127 -3.90 14.04 -6.00
C THR A 127 -5.29 14.67 -5.91
N PHE A 128 -6.15 14.41 -6.89
CA PHE A 128 -7.54 14.89 -6.90
C PHE A 128 -8.35 14.35 -5.73
N GLU A 129 -8.21 13.06 -5.42
CA GLU A 129 -8.85 12.41 -4.26
C GLU A 129 -8.39 13.05 -2.94
N ARG A 130 -7.07 13.20 -2.76
CA ARG A 130 -6.50 13.84 -1.55
C ARG A 130 -7.02 15.26 -1.34
N LEU A 131 -7.05 16.07 -2.39
CA LEU A 131 -7.60 17.42 -2.32
C LEU A 131 -9.08 17.40 -1.93
N GLY A 132 -9.85 16.40 -2.39
CA GLY A 132 -11.24 16.20 -1.99
C GLY A 132 -11.38 15.88 -0.51
N GLU A 133 -10.56 14.96 0.01
CA GLU A 133 -10.54 14.62 1.43
C GLU A 133 -10.17 15.83 2.30
N ASP A 134 -9.19 16.64 1.88
CA ASP A 134 -8.79 17.85 2.61
C ASP A 134 -9.92 18.88 2.64
N ILE A 135 -10.63 19.06 1.53
CA ILE A 135 -11.81 19.94 1.46
C ILE A 135 -12.95 19.42 2.34
N GLU A 136 -13.15 18.10 2.43
CA GLU A 136 -14.18 17.49 3.29
C GLU A 136 -13.83 17.68 4.77
N LYS A 137 -12.56 17.49 5.14
CA LYS A 137 -12.07 17.63 6.52
C LYS A 137 -12.06 19.08 7.01
N GLU A 138 -11.57 20.01 6.19
CA GLU A 138 -11.43 21.43 6.58
C GLU A 138 -12.67 22.27 6.25
N GLY A 139 -13.49 21.78 5.34
CA GLY A 139 -14.64 22.49 4.79
C GLY A 139 -14.28 23.35 3.56
N ALA A 140 -15.31 23.65 2.76
CA ALA A 140 -15.16 24.46 1.55
C ALA A 140 -14.76 25.93 1.85
N VAL A 141 -14.94 26.37 3.10
CA VAL A 141 -14.62 27.71 3.54
C VAL A 141 -13.91 27.65 4.88
N ILE A 142 -12.72 28.26 4.94
CA ILE A 142 -11.83 28.26 6.09
C ILE A 142 -11.78 29.64 6.74
N TYR A 143 -11.41 29.69 8.02
CA TYR A 143 -11.13 30.93 8.73
C TYR A 143 -9.63 31.11 8.85
N VAL A 144 -9.14 32.27 8.41
CA VAL A 144 -7.72 32.61 8.43
C VAL A 144 -7.52 33.82 9.35
N PRO A 145 -6.58 33.77 10.31
CA PRO A 145 -6.28 34.91 11.16
C PRO A 145 -5.69 36.06 10.32
N SER A 146 -6.15 37.27 10.59
CA SER A 146 -5.71 38.51 9.95
C SER A 146 -5.68 39.63 10.99
N GLY A 147 -4.50 39.87 11.57
CA GLY A 147 -4.35 40.72 12.74
C GLY A 147 -5.15 40.16 13.91
N ASP A 148 -5.99 40.99 14.53
CA ASP A 148 -6.83 40.61 15.67
C ASP A 148 -8.18 39.97 15.26
N SER A 149 -8.42 39.75 13.96
CA SER A 149 -9.69 39.26 13.42
C SER A 149 -9.55 37.98 12.60
N MET A 150 -10.63 37.20 12.50
CA MET A 150 -10.69 36.02 11.64
C MET A 150 -11.43 36.36 10.35
N ILE A 151 -10.79 36.13 9.19
CA ILE A 151 -11.38 36.37 7.88
C ILE A 151 -11.79 35.03 7.26
N LYS A 152 -13.03 34.97 6.79
CA LYS A 152 -13.59 33.83 6.06
C LYS A 152 -13.10 33.83 4.61
N LYS A 153 -12.44 32.76 4.16
CA LYS A 153 -11.91 32.61 2.79
C LYS A 153 -12.23 31.23 2.23
N THR A 154 -12.40 31.15 0.91
CA THR A 154 -12.54 29.86 0.20
C THR A 154 -11.31 28.99 0.43
N ASN A 155 -11.51 27.69 0.64
CA ASN A 155 -10.42 26.74 0.79
C ASN A 155 -9.54 26.75 -0.49
N PRO A 156 -8.23 27.06 -0.39
CA PRO A 156 -7.33 27.06 -1.54
C PRO A 156 -7.30 25.75 -2.32
N ALA A 157 -7.52 24.62 -1.64
CA ALA A 157 -7.55 23.28 -2.24
C ALA A 157 -8.63 23.14 -3.33
N ILE A 158 -9.74 23.89 -3.24
CA ILE A 158 -10.79 23.88 -4.28
C ILE A 158 -10.22 24.36 -5.62
N SER A 159 -9.41 25.42 -5.60
CA SER A 159 -8.84 25.97 -6.83
C SER A 159 -7.81 25.03 -7.46
N GLU A 160 -7.05 24.31 -6.63
CA GLU A 160 -6.13 23.27 -7.09
C GLU A 160 -6.87 22.05 -7.63
N GLN A 161 -7.95 21.63 -6.96
CA GLN A 161 -8.76 20.49 -7.39
C GLN A 161 -9.35 20.72 -8.79
N VAL A 162 -9.80 21.95 -9.08
CA VAL A 162 -10.25 22.35 -10.42
C VAL A 162 -9.12 22.28 -11.46
N ARG A 163 -7.90 22.71 -11.10
CA ARG A 163 -6.72 22.62 -11.99
C ARG A 163 -6.34 21.17 -12.29
N VAL A 164 -6.31 20.31 -11.27
CA VAL A 164 -6.02 18.88 -11.43
C VAL A 164 -7.09 18.22 -12.30
N ASN A 165 -8.37 18.52 -12.10
CA ASN A 165 -9.45 17.99 -12.93
C ASN A 165 -9.30 18.37 -14.41
N ALA A 166 -8.99 19.64 -14.70
CA ALA A 166 -8.76 20.07 -16.08
C ALA A 166 -7.58 19.34 -16.73
N ALA A 167 -6.51 19.08 -15.96
CA ALA A 167 -5.37 18.28 -16.44
C ALA A 167 -5.74 16.81 -16.70
N LEU A 168 -6.57 16.23 -15.83
CA LEU A 168 -7.09 14.86 -16.00
C LEU A 168 -7.93 14.74 -17.27
N ILE A 169 -8.92 15.62 -17.48
CA ILE A 169 -9.76 15.62 -18.68
C ILE A 169 -8.91 15.68 -19.95
N LYS A 170 -7.94 16.58 -20.00
CA LYS A 170 -7.05 16.72 -21.16
C LYS A 170 -6.20 15.47 -21.42
N LEU A 171 -5.80 14.77 -20.36
CA LEU A 171 -5.03 13.53 -20.48
C LEU A 171 -5.93 12.34 -20.83
N ASP A 172 -7.19 12.35 -20.38
CA ASP A 172 -8.19 11.33 -20.68
C ASP A 172 -8.55 11.32 -22.18
N GLU A 173 -8.55 12.48 -22.85
CA GLU A 173 -8.71 12.57 -24.31
C GLU A 173 -7.71 11.70 -25.10
N PHE A 174 -6.50 11.47 -24.55
CA PHE A 174 -5.53 10.55 -25.15
C PHE A 174 -5.96 9.09 -24.99
N PHE A 175 -6.47 8.72 -23.83
CA PHE A 175 -6.95 7.37 -23.55
C PHE A 175 -8.25 7.05 -24.27
N ASP A 176 -9.18 8.00 -24.40
CA ASP A 176 -10.41 7.82 -25.17
C ASP A 176 -10.13 7.44 -26.62
N LYS A 177 -9.19 8.13 -27.27
CA LYS A 177 -8.73 7.77 -28.61
C LYS A 177 -8.16 6.35 -28.67
N LYS A 178 -7.48 5.89 -27.62
CA LYS A 178 -6.97 4.51 -27.53
C LYS A 178 -8.10 3.49 -27.34
N ARG A 179 -9.14 3.83 -26.58
CA ARG A 179 -10.34 3.00 -26.40
C ARG A 179 -11.08 2.82 -27.74
N GLU A 180 -11.20 3.88 -28.53
CA GLU A 180 -11.84 3.85 -29.85
C GLU A 180 -11.08 2.98 -30.86
N LEU A 181 -9.75 2.98 -30.80
CA LEU A 181 -8.88 2.20 -31.69
C LEU A 181 -8.79 0.72 -31.32
N LYS A 182 -9.14 0.35 -30.09
CA LYS A 182 -9.11 -1.05 -29.65
C LYS A 182 -10.29 -1.76 -30.34
N PRO A 183 -10.06 -2.79 -31.18
CA PRO A 183 -11.15 -3.52 -31.79
C PRO A 183 -12.05 -4.04 -30.68
N LYS A 184 -13.35 -3.75 -30.75
CA LYS A 184 -14.35 -4.47 -29.97
C LYS A 184 -14.17 -5.94 -30.35
N ASN A 185 -13.55 -6.74 -29.50
CA ASN A 185 -13.84 -8.17 -29.51
C ASN A 185 -15.33 -8.26 -29.20
N GLN A 186 -16.13 -8.26 -30.27
CA GLN A 186 -17.50 -8.70 -30.24
C GLN A 186 -17.47 -10.10 -29.64
N VAL A 187 -17.81 -10.22 -28.37
CA VAL A 187 -18.59 -11.37 -27.94
C VAL A 187 -19.99 -11.11 -28.51
N GLU A 188 -20.12 -11.24 -29.83
CA GLU A 188 -21.41 -11.44 -30.47
C GLU A 188 -21.85 -12.81 -29.98
N LYS A 189 -22.59 -12.84 -28.87
CA LYS A 189 -23.40 -14.00 -28.54
C LYS A 189 -24.37 -14.14 -29.70
N ASP A 190 -24.09 -15.10 -30.57
CA ASP A 190 -24.99 -15.56 -31.61
C ASP A 190 -26.28 -16.08 -30.96
N TRP A 191 -27.26 -15.19 -30.82
CA TRP A 191 -28.59 -15.51 -30.28
C TRP A 191 -29.45 -16.29 -31.29
N SER A 192 -28.97 -16.49 -32.53
CA SER A 192 -29.66 -17.27 -33.57
C SER A 192 -29.82 -18.75 -33.20
N LYS A 193 -29.15 -19.21 -32.14
CA LYS A 193 -29.28 -20.57 -31.59
C LYS A 193 -30.44 -20.73 -30.60
N PHE A 194 -31.10 -19.64 -30.19
CA PHE A 194 -32.19 -19.67 -29.21
C PHE A 194 -33.59 -19.40 -29.79
N THR A 195 -33.69 -19.17 -31.10
CA THR A 195 -34.99 -19.07 -31.79
C THR A 195 -35.16 -20.28 -32.72
N LYS A 196 -35.91 -21.28 -32.25
CA LYS A 196 -36.58 -22.30 -33.08
C LYS A 196 -38.08 -22.13 -32.93
#